data_AF-A0A814FZ90-F1
#
_entry.id   AF-A0A814FZ90-F1
#
_cell.length_a   1.000
_cell.length_b   1.000
_cell.length_c   1.000
_cell.angle_alpha   90.00
_cell.angle_beta   90.00
_cell.angle_gamma   90.00
#
_symmetry.space_group_name_H-M   'P 1'
#
loop_
_entity.id
_entity.type
_entity.pdbx_description
1 polymer ?
#
loop_
_entity_poly.entity_id
_entity_poly.type
_entity_poly.pdbx_seq_one_letter_code
_entity_poly.pdbx_strand_id
1 'polypeptide(L)'
;MDEKAANNDVINRLVTELGDETDVVRKSACAALEKMDEKAATDDVINKLVTALGDENYDVRWSAYAALRTMGEKAATNDVINSLVTVALGDENKDVSLGACKALEKMGEKAATNDVLNKLVTALGDENKEVRVSACEALNKGAKAADNDVINRLVTAND
;
A
#
# COMPACT_ATOMS: atom_id res chain seq x y z
N MET A 1 17.74 29.17 -7.36
CA MET A 1 17.45 27.86 -6.74
C MET A 1 17.81 26.79 -7.73
N ASP A 2 18.51 25.74 -7.30
CA ASP A 2 18.70 24.57 -8.14
C ASP A 2 17.40 23.75 -8.21
N GLU A 3 17.29 22.89 -9.22
CA GLU A 3 16.10 22.07 -9.49
C GLU A 3 15.72 21.18 -8.29
N LYS A 4 16.72 20.76 -7.52
CA LYS A 4 16.54 19.94 -6.32
C LYS A 4 15.86 20.70 -5.19
N ALA A 5 16.28 21.94 -4.91
CA ALA A 5 15.64 22.79 -3.91
C ALA A 5 14.18 23.11 -4.29
N ALA A 6 13.92 23.41 -5.56
CA ALA A 6 12.56 23.65 -6.05
C ALA A 6 11.66 22.41 -5.90
N ASN A 7 12.17 21.20 -6.20
CA ASN A 7 11.42 19.96 -6.01
C ASN A 7 11.12 19.68 -4.53
N ASN A 8 12.06 19.97 -3.62
CA ASN A 8 11.83 19.79 -2.20
C ASN A 8 10.74 20.73 -1.66
N ASP A 9 10.71 21.99 -2.10
CA ASP A 9 9.66 22.94 -1.71
C ASP A 9 8.28 22.49 -2.20
N VAL A 10 8.20 21.94 -3.41
CA VAL A 10 6.96 21.35 -3.95
C VAL A 10 6.53 20.15 -3.11
N ILE A 11 7.44 19.23 -2.79
CA ILE A 11 7.14 18.06 -1.94
C ILE A 11 6.62 18.50 -0.57
N ASN A 12 7.30 19.43 0.10
CA ASN A 12 6.90 19.93 1.42
C ASN A 12 5.50 20.54 1.40
N ARG A 13 5.17 21.26 0.33
CA ARG A 13 3.82 21.79 0.15
C ARG A 13 2.80 20.68 0.00
N LEU A 14 3.04 19.70 -0.88
CA LEU A 14 2.16 18.55 -1.06
C LEU A 14 1.94 17.75 0.23
N VAL A 15 2.99 17.60 1.06
CA VAL A 15 2.90 16.97 2.40
C VAL A 15 1.95 17.72 3.32
N THR A 16 1.88 19.04 3.20
CA THR A 16 0.92 19.88 3.96
C THR A 16 -0.50 19.68 3.41
N GLU A 17 -0.69 19.72 2.09
CA GLU A 17 -1.99 19.57 1.43
C GLU A 17 -2.62 18.17 1.65
N LEU A 18 -1.82 17.14 1.94
CA LEU A 18 -2.32 15.81 2.35
C LEU A 18 -3.14 15.85 3.65
N GLY A 19 -3.02 16.91 4.46
CA GLY A 19 -3.79 17.13 5.69
C GLY A 19 -4.88 18.20 5.57
N ASP A 20 -5.21 18.65 4.35
CA ASP A 20 -6.23 19.68 4.15
C ASP A 20 -7.63 19.20 4.56
N GLU A 21 -8.48 20.12 5.00
CA GLU A 21 -9.87 19.80 5.39
C GLU A 21 -10.70 19.31 4.20
N THR A 22 -10.36 19.73 2.98
CA THR A 22 -11.08 19.40 1.74
C THR A 22 -10.54 18.12 1.12
N ASP A 23 -11.41 17.12 0.94
CA ASP A 23 -11.03 15.83 0.33
C ASP A 23 -10.43 16.00 -1.07
N VAL A 24 -10.94 16.95 -1.86
CA VAL A 24 -10.45 17.24 -3.22
C VAL A 24 -8.99 17.71 -3.19
N VAL A 25 -8.61 18.47 -2.17
CA VAL A 25 -7.23 18.95 -2.00
C VAL A 25 -6.32 17.80 -1.61
N ARG A 26 -6.71 17.00 -0.60
CA ARG A 26 -5.97 15.80 -0.17
C ARG A 26 -5.76 14.82 -1.32
N LYS A 27 -6.82 14.53 -2.07
CA LYS A 27 -6.78 13.69 -3.29
C LYS A 27 -5.81 14.24 -4.33
N SER A 28 -5.87 15.54 -4.59
CA SER A 28 -5.01 16.19 -5.58
C SER A 28 -3.54 16.14 -5.17
N ALA A 29 -3.27 16.25 -3.86
CA ALA A 29 -1.93 16.08 -3.32
C ALA A 29 -1.41 14.65 -3.54
N CYS A 30 -2.20 13.63 -3.22
CA CYS A 30 -1.86 12.23 -3.53
C CYS A 30 -1.57 12.02 -5.03
N ALA A 31 -2.45 12.51 -5.90
CA ALA A 31 -2.30 12.36 -7.35
C ALA A 31 -1.06 13.09 -7.91
N ALA A 32 -0.68 14.23 -7.31
CA ALA A 32 0.56 14.91 -7.65
C ALA A 32 1.78 14.07 -7.25
N LEU A 33 1.77 13.48 -6.05
CA LEU A 33 2.84 12.61 -5.55
C LEU A 33 2.95 11.31 -6.38
N GLU A 34 1.83 10.74 -6.82
CA GLU A 34 1.81 9.60 -7.76
C GLU A 34 2.57 9.93 -9.05
N LYS A 35 2.31 11.11 -9.64
CA LYS A 35 2.99 11.55 -10.87
C LYS A 35 4.49 11.83 -10.68
N MET A 36 4.90 12.16 -9.45
CA MET A 36 6.31 12.32 -9.09
C MET A 36 7.02 10.98 -8.89
N ASP A 37 6.24 9.92 -8.68
CA ASP A 37 6.72 8.53 -8.62
C ASP A 37 7.75 8.36 -7.49
N GLU A 38 8.71 7.45 -7.67
CA GLU A 38 9.84 7.23 -6.75
C GLU A 38 10.65 8.49 -6.36
N LYS A 39 10.51 9.62 -7.06
CA LYS A 39 11.24 10.86 -6.72
C LYS A 39 10.65 11.55 -5.49
N ALA A 40 9.39 11.29 -5.18
CA ALA A 40 8.70 11.84 -4.01
C ALA A 40 8.75 10.91 -2.79
N ALA A 41 9.43 9.75 -2.88
CA ALA A 41 9.50 8.75 -1.81
C ALA A 41 10.44 9.18 -0.66
N THR A 42 10.06 10.23 0.06
CA THR A 42 10.68 10.65 1.33
C THR A 42 9.87 10.10 2.50
N ASP A 43 10.50 9.97 3.67
CA ASP A 43 9.83 9.43 4.87
C ASP A 43 8.57 10.23 5.25
N ASP A 44 8.62 11.57 5.17
CA ASP A 44 7.47 12.43 5.46
C ASP A 44 6.30 12.20 4.50
N VAL A 45 6.60 12.06 3.20
CA VAL A 45 5.59 11.76 2.19
C VAL A 45 4.98 10.39 2.45
N ILE A 46 5.81 9.37 2.68
CA ILE A 46 5.37 8.01 2.94
C ILE A 46 4.47 7.97 4.18
N ASN A 47 4.87 8.61 5.28
CA ASN A 47 4.10 8.65 6.52
C ASN A 47 2.74 9.35 6.34
N LYS A 48 2.68 10.44 5.58
CA LYS A 48 1.41 11.11 5.28
C LYS A 48 0.52 10.28 4.35
N LEU A 49 1.08 9.61 3.35
CA LEU A 49 0.32 8.72 2.49
C LEU A 49 -0.24 7.52 3.26
N VAL A 50 0.51 6.96 4.22
CA VAL A 50 0.01 5.91 5.13
C VAL A 50 -1.18 6.42 5.95
N THR A 51 -1.12 7.66 6.44
CA THR A 51 -2.26 8.28 7.13
C THR A 51 -3.47 8.40 6.21
N ALA A 52 -3.25 8.82 4.95
CA ALA A 52 -4.31 8.98 3.94
C ALA A 52 -4.93 7.64 3.46
N LEU A 53 -4.30 6.49 3.72
CA LEU A 53 -4.93 5.18 3.53
C LEU A 53 -6.11 4.96 4.48
N GLY A 54 -6.19 5.70 5.60
CA GLY A 54 -7.31 5.67 6.54
C GLY A 54 -8.34 6.78 6.34
N ASP A 55 -8.27 7.53 5.24
CA ASP A 55 -9.18 8.64 4.98
C ASP A 55 -10.64 8.20 4.85
N GLU A 56 -11.57 9.01 5.34
CA GLU A 56 -13.01 8.75 5.19
C GLU A 56 -13.44 8.72 3.72
N ASN A 57 -12.79 9.53 2.88
CA ASN A 57 -13.10 9.64 1.47
C ASN A 57 -12.36 8.55 0.67
N TYR A 58 -13.14 7.71 -0.02
CA TYR A 58 -12.63 6.63 -0.87
C TYR A 58 -11.65 7.11 -1.95
N ASP A 59 -11.89 8.26 -2.59
CA ASP A 59 -11.01 8.76 -3.65
C ASP A 59 -9.62 9.13 -3.09
N VAL A 60 -9.58 9.63 -1.84
CA VAL A 60 -8.34 9.95 -1.15
C VAL A 60 -7.58 8.68 -0.81
N ARG A 61 -8.26 7.67 -0.24
CA ARG A 61 -7.65 6.35 0.04
C ARG A 61 -7.06 5.71 -1.20
N TRP A 62 -7.83 5.68 -2.30
CA TRP A 62 -7.38 5.15 -3.58
C TRP A 62 -6.15 5.90 -4.11
N SER A 63 -6.16 7.24 -4.06
CA SER A 63 -5.04 8.05 -4.55
C SER A 63 -3.79 7.88 -3.70
N ALA A 64 -3.94 7.73 -2.37
CA ALA A 64 -2.84 7.47 -1.46
C ALA A 64 -2.17 6.12 -1.76
N TYR A 65 -2.98 5.07 -1.96
CA TYR A 65 -2.50 3.78 -2.43
C TYR A 65 -1.78 3.90 -3.79
N ALA A 66 -2.38 4.61 -4.76
CA ALA A 66 -1.80 4.73 -6.10
C ALA A 66 -0.40 5.37 -6.06
N ALA A 67 -0.21 6.40 -5.22
CA ALA A 67 1.08 7.02 -4.99
C ALA A 67 2.08 6.07 -4.31
N LEU A 68 1.69 5.34 -3.27
CA LEU A 68 2.57 4.34 -2.62
C LEU A 68 2.96 3.22 -3.59
N ARG A 69 2.05 2.80 -4.46
CA ARG A 69 2.33 1.79 -5.49
C ARG A 69 3.39 2.27 -6.48
N THR A 70 3.30 3.51 -6.96
CA THR A 70 4.30 4.05 -7.91
C THR A 70 5.67 4.14 -7.25
N MET A 71 5.73 4.57 -5.98
CA MET A 71 6.98 4.60 -5.22
C MET A 71 7.64 3.22 -5.00
N GLY A 72 6.86 2.14 -5.13
CA GLY A 72 7.36 0.76 -5.14
C GLY A 72 8.26 0.41 -3.96
N GLU A 73 9.42 -0.19 -4.23
CA GLU A 73 10.38 -0.62 -3.21
C GLU A 73 10.94 0.51 -2.34
N LYS A 74 10.88 1.78 -2.77
CA LYS A 74 11.31 2.91 -1.94
C LYS A 74 10.34 3.22 -0.81
N ALA A 75 9.06 2.91 -1.01
CA ALA A 75 8.03 3.03 0.02
C ALA A 75 7.87 1.76 0.86
N ALA A 76 8.63 0.70 0.59
CA ALA A 76 8.50 -0.61 1.25
C ALA A 76 9.11 -0.63 2.67
N THR A 77 8.58 0.20 3.57
CA THR A 77 8.86 0.14 5.00
C THR A 77 7.90 -0.84 5.69
N ASN A 78 8.28 -1.36 6.85
CA ASN A 78 7.43 -2.30 7.59
C ASN A 78 6.04 -1.71 7.92
N ASP A 79 5.98 -0.42 8.24
CA ASP A 79 4.73 0.25 8.57
C ASP A 79 3.82 0.35 7.34
N VAL A 80 4.37 0.74 6.20
CA VAL A 80 3.63 0.81 4.93
C VAL A 80 3.11 -0.58 4.54
N ILE A 81 3.97 -1.59 4.60
CA ILE A 81 3.61 -2.97 4.27
C ILE A 81 2.49 -3.46 5.20
N ASN A 82 2.59 -3.23 6.50
CA ASN A 82 1.56 -3.61 7.46
C ASN A 82 0.23 -2.88 7.21
N SER A 83 0.26 -1.58 6.94
CA SER A 83 -0.94 -0.81 6.59
C SER A 83 -1.60 -1.33 5.32
N LEU A 84 -0.81 -1.63 4.29
CA LEU A 84 -1.34 -2.20 3.04
C LEU A 84 -1.92 -3.59 3.23
N VAL A 85 -1.35 -4.45 4.08
CA VAL A 85 -1.94 -5.75 4.43
C VAL A 85 -3.30 -5.56 5.11
N THR A 86 -3.41 -4.64 6.07
CA THR A 86 -4.69 -4.32 6.72
C THR A 86 -5.73 -3.84 5.71
N VAL A 87 -5.36 -2.95 4.79
CA VAL A 87 -6.25 -2.45 3.73
C VAL A 87 -6.65 -3.57 2.76
N ALA A 88 -5.70 -4.40 2.33
CA ALA A 88 -5.96 -5.52 1.44
C ALA A 88 -6.98 -6.50 2.03
N LEU A 89 -6.89 -6.75 3.35
CA LEU A 89 -7.75 -7.71 4.03
C LEU A 89 -9.05 -7.11 4.56
N GLY A 90 -9.19 -5.79 4.65
CA GLY A 90 -10.27 -5.18 5.45
C GLY A 90 -10.96 -3.95 4.87
N ASP A 91 -10.51 -3.38 3.74
CA ASP A 91 -11.22 -2.22 3.17
C ASP A 91 -12.60 -2.63 2.63
N GLU A 92 -13.60 -1.82 2.95
CA GLU A 92 -14.98 -2.00 2.48
C GLU A 92 -15.09 -1.92 0.94
N ASN A 93 -14.18 -1.16 0.32
CA ASN A 93 -14.11 -0.98 -1.12
C ASN A 93 -13.15 -2.00 -1.75
N LYS A 94 -13.71 -2.84 -2.63
CA LYS A 94 -13.01 -3.90 -3.37
C LYS A 94 -11.86 -3.38 -4.24
N ASP A 95 -12.01 -2.21 -4.86
CA ASP A 95 -10.96 -1.63 -5.69
C ASP A 95 -9.78 -1.23 -4.81
N VAL A 96 -10.03 -0.60 -3.65
CA VAL A 96 -8.97 -0.22 -2.70
C VAL A 96 -8.23 -1.45 -2.17
N SER A 97 -8.95 -2.51 -1.79
CA SER A 97 -8.36 -3.78 -1.37
C SER A 97 -7.50 -4.43 -2.47
N LEU A 98 -8.03 -4.56 -3.70
CA LEU A 98 -7.29 -5.07 -4.86
C LEU A 98 -6.08 -4.19 -5.19
N GLY A 99 -6.24 -2.89 -4.96
CA GLY A 99 -5.19 -1.90 -5.02
C GLY A 99 -4.06 -2.27 -4.09
N ALA A 100 -4.32 -2.33 -2.78
CA ALA A 100 -3.30 -2.65 -1.79
C ALA A 100 -2.50 -3.92 -2.12
N CYS A 101 -3.16 -4.98 -2.61
CA CYS A 101 -2.47 -6.19 -3.11
C CYS A 101 -1.45 -5.90 -4.24
N LYS A 102 -1.77 -5.00 -5.17
CA LYS A 102 -0.85 -4.58 -6.24
C LYS A 102 0.29 -3.68 -5.75
N ALA A 103 0.07 -2.87 -4.69
CA ALA A 103 1.16 -2.13 -4.07
C ALA A 103 2.16 -3.08 -3.39
N LEU A 104 1.66 -4.06 -2.64
CA LEU A 104 2.49 -5.11 -2.03
C LEU A 104 3.29 -5.87 -3.11
N GLU A 105 2.68 -6.20 -4.25
CA GLU A 105 3.38 -6.78 -5.41
C GLU A 105 4.52 -5.88 -5.92
N LYS A 106 4.28 -4.56 -6.02
CA LYS A 106 5.28 -3.58 -6.47
C LYS A 106 6.40 -3.32 -5.47
N MET A 107 6.18 -3.62 -4.20
CA MET A 107 7.19 -3.58 -3.15
C MET A 107 8.09 -4.84 -3.14
N GLY A 108 7.73 -5.87 -3.92
CA GLY A 108 8.58 -7.02 -4.19
C GLY A 108 8.97 -7.81 -2.94
N GLU A 109 10.21 -8.30 -2.92
CA GLU A 109 10.75 -9.14 -1.83
C GLU A 109 10.67 -8.46 -0.46
N LYS A 110 10.73 -7.12 -0.39
CA LYS A 110 10.59 -6.39 0.87
C LYS A 110 9.23 -6.57 1.51
N ALA A 111 8.16 -6.77 0.72
CA ALA A 111 6.83 -7.05 1.22
C ALA A 111 6.60 -8.53 1.57
N ALA A 112 7.40 -9.44 1.01
CA ALA A 112 7.29 -10.89 1.23
C ALA A 112 7.92 -11.36 2.56
N THR A 113 7.71 -10.62 3.65
CA THR A 113 8.23 -11.01 4.97
C THR A 113 7.39 -12.15 5.56
N ASN A 114 8.01 -12.99 6.39
CA ASN A 114 7.30 -14.05 7.10
C ASN A 114 6.08 -13.55 7.89
N ASP A 115 6.16 -12.34 8.45
CA ASP A 115 5.08 -11.76 9.25
C ASP A 115 3.86 -11.40 8.37
N VAL A 116 4.10 -10.84 7.20
CA VAL A 116 3.06 -10.56 6.19
C VAL A 116 2.43 -11.84 5.69
N LEU A 117 3.28 -12.83 5.35
CA LEU A 117 2.82 -14.12 4.85
C LEU A 117 1.96 -14.85 5.90
N ASN A 118 2.36 -14.81 7.18
CA ASN A 118 1.56 -15.37 8.27
C ASN A 118 0.18 -14.70 8.36
N LYS A 119 0.12 -13.37 8.30
CA LYS A 119 -1.15 -12.63 8.35
C LYS A 119 -2.07 -13.00 7.18
N LEU A 120 -1.53 -13.08 5.96
CA LEU A 120 -2.29 -13.47 4.79
C LEU A 120 -2.76 -14.93 4.86
N VAL A 121 -1.93 -15.86 5.35
CA VAL A 121 -2.33 -17.26 5.56
C VAL A 121 -3.45 -17.37 6.60
N THR A 122 -3.35 -16.65 7.72
CA THR A 122 -4.44 -16.61 8.72
C THR A 122 -5.74 -16.09 8.11
N ALA A 123 -5.67 -15.07 7.26
CA ALA A 123 -6.84 -14.48 6.60
C ALA A 123 -7.52 -15.43 5.58
N LEU A 124 -6.87 -16.51 5.16
CA LEU A 124 -7.53 -17.57 4.38
C LEU A 124 -8.60 -18.31 5.19
N GLY A 125 -8.50 -18.31 6.52
CA GLY A 125 -9.48 -18.90 7.43
C GLY A 125 -10.57 -17.94 7.90
N ASP A 126 -10.59 -16.69 7.41
CA ASP A 126 -11.55 -15.68 7.85
C ASP A 126 -13.00 -16.07 7.48
N GLU A 127 -13.98 -15.75 8.34
CA GLU A 127 -15.39 -16.06 8.09
C GLU A 127 -15.93 -15.31 6.86
N ASN A 128 -15.42 -14.11 6.62
CA ASN A 128 -15.80 -13.30 5.48
C ASN A 128 -15.11 -13.79 4.19
N LYS A 129 -15.93 -14.27 3.25
CA LYS A 129 -15.47 -14.74 1.92
C LYS A 129 -14.59 -13.72 1.21
N GLU A 130 -14.92 -12.45 1.36
CA GLU A 130 -14.22 -11.35 0.70
C GLU A 130 -12.78 -11.17 1.22
N VAL A 131 -12.57 -11.41 2.51
CA VAL A 131 -11.25 -11.40 3.15
C VAL A 131 -10.42 -12.58 2.63
N ARG A 132 -11.03 -13.77 2.58
CA ARG A 132 -10.38 -14.99 2.04
C ARG A 132 -9.93 -14.81 0.59
N VAL A 133 -10.78 -14.24 -0.26
CA VAL A 133 -10.43 -13.96 -1.67
C VAL A 133 -9.26 -12.98 -1.76
N SER A 134 -9.30 -11.90 -0.99
CA SER A 134 -8.25 -10.88 -0.99
C SER A 134 -6.92 -11.44 -0.50
N ALA A 135 -6.95 -12.29 0.53
CA ALA A 135 -5.80 -13.04 1.01
C ALA A 135 -5.20 -13.96 -0.06
N CYS A 136 -6.03 -14.75 -0.75
CA CYS A 136 -5.59 -15.57 -1.89
C CYS A 136 -4.93 -14.73 -2.99
N GLU A 137 -5.50 -13.58 -3.34
CA GLU A 137 -4.95 -12.71 -4.36
C GLU A 137 -3.62 -12.06 -3.94
N ALA A 138 -3.53 -11.59 -2.69
CA ALA A 138 -2.31 -11.03 -2.13
C ALA A 138 -1.20 -12.08 -2.07
N LEU A 139 -1.52 -13.31 -1.65
CA LEU A 139 -0.59 -14.43 -1.65
C LEU A 139 -0.15 -14.81 -3.05
N ASN A 140 -1.05 -14.89 -4.04
CA ASN A 140 -0.67 -15.23 -5.41
C ASN A 140 0.26 -14.16 -6.03
N LYS A 141 0.00 -12.88 -5.77
CA LYS A 141 0.83 -11.77 -6.26
C LYS A 141 2.16 -11.65 -5.51
N GLY A 142 2.15 -11.87 -4.19
CA GLY A 142 3.34 -11.90 -3.34
C GLY A 142 4.19 -13.17 -3.51
N ALA A 143 3.59 -14.29 -3.93
CA ALA A 143 4.28 -15.56 -4.13
C ALA A 143 5.28 -15.55 -5.30
N LYS A 144 5.19 -14.60 -6.23
CA LYS A 144 6.26 -14.38 -7.21
C LYS A 144 7.58 -13.93 -6.57
N ALA A 145 7.55 -13.47 -5.32
CA ALA A 145 8.72 -13.10 -4.53
C ALA A 145 9.01 -14.11 -3.40
N ALA A 146 8.24 -15.20 -3.26
CA ALA A 146 8.37 -16.15 -2.16
C ALA A 146 9.00 -17.48 -2.58
N ASP A 147 9.93 -17.98 -1.76
CA ASP A 147 10.55 -19.30 -1.90
C ASP A 147 9.56 -20.43 -1.59
N ASN A 148 9.94 -21.68 -1.91
CA ASN A 148 9.12 -22.91 -1.78
C ASN A 148 8.43 -23.09 -0.41
N ASP A 149 8.93 -22.45 0.65
CA ASP A 149 8.38 -22.52 2.00
C ASP A 149 6.96 -21.93 2.11
N VAL A 150 6.65 -20.86 1.37
CA VAL A 150 5.30 -20.27 1.36
C VAL A 150 4.31 -21.18 0.64
N ILE A 151 4.74 -21.79 -0.46
CA ILE A 151 3.93 -22.75 -1.21
C ILE A 151 3.58 -23.96 -0.33
N ASN A 152 4.53 -24.49 0.43
CA ASN A 152 4.27 -25.60 1.35
C ASN A 152 3.26 -25.23 2.44
N ARG A 153 3.31 -24.00 2.97
CA ARG A 153 2.39 -23.53 4.02
C ARG A 153 0.97 -23.30 3.51
N LEU A 154 0.81 -22.92 2.24
CA LEU A 154 -0.49 -22.81 1.57
C LEU A 154 -1.13 -24.18 1.34
N VAL A 155 -0.33 -25.20 1.05
CA VAL A 155 -0.82 -26.58 0.89
C VAL A 155 -1.32 -27.15 2.22
N THR A 156 -0.63 -26.89 3.34
CA THR A 156 -1.03 -27.40 4.67
C THR A 156 -2.18 -26.63 5.34
N ALA A 157 -2.51 -25.42 4.90
CA ALA A 157 -3.60 -24.63 5.47
C ALA A 157 -4.99 -25.06 4.96
N ASN A 158 -5.03 -25.97 3.98
CA ASN A 158 -6.25 -26.46 3.33
C ASN A 158 -6.59 -27.92 3.70
N ASP A 159 -5.84 -28.52 4.63
CA ASP A 159 -6.07 -29.84 5.26
C ASP A 159 -6.61 -29.66 6.70
#